data_AF-A0A661G1V2-F1
#
_entry.id   AF-A0A661G1V2-F1
#
_cell.length_a   1.000
_cell.length_b   1.000
_cell.length_c   1.000
_cell.angle_alpha   90.00
_cell.angle_beta   90.00
_cell.angle_gamma   90.00
#
_symmetry.space_group_name_H-M   'P 1'
#
loop_
_entity.id
_entity.type
_entity.pdbx_description
1 polymer ?
#
loop_
_entity_poly.entity_id
_entity_poly.type
_entity_poly.pdbx_seq_one_letter_code
_entity_poly.pdbx_strand_id
1 'polypeptide(L)'
;AVLREHGATMCPGDSYVLNAPYNGGTHLPDVTVVTPVFDTAGEERLFCIASRGHHADIGGITPGSMPPASRTVEEEGVLLDNLLLVHDGRLLEEAVAEKLESGRYPARNVRQNLADLRAQVAANAKGVAELAKMVDHFGLDVVRAYMGHVQDNAEESVRRVIDRLQPGRFMVEMDDGCRIRVAIDVDPETRRATLDFAGTSPQSDGNGNAPSAVCRAAALYVFRTLVDTDIPMNEGCLKPLELKIPEGSLLSPCYPAAVVAGNVETSQQICDALYGALGVLAAAQGTMNNFTFGNDRYQYYETICGGAGAGNGFDGCDAVHTHMTNSRLTDPEVLEWRYPVRVESFAIRQDSGGRGKWRGGNGVVRAIRFLEPMTAAILSNRRRIAPHGLAGGMAGNPGRNYVVRADGTTEALPGTAQVEMAAGDQFVIETPGGGGYGEKR
;
A
#
# COMPACT_ATOMS: atom_id res chain seq x y z
N ALA A 1 17.15 -2.33 7.93
CA ALA A 1 17.63 -3.71 8.18
C ALA A 1 18.98 -3.94 7.52
N VAL A 2 19.05 -3.90 6.20
CA VAL A 2 20.27 -3.96 5.37
C VAL A 2 21.52 -3.30 5.99
N LEU A 3 21.50 -2.00 6.32
CA LEU A 3 22.67 -1.32 6.90
C LEU A 3 23.05 -1.83 8.31
N ARG A 4 22.08 -2.27 9.11
CA ARG A 4 22.33 -2.80 10.45
C ARG A 4 23.03 -4.15 10.38
N GLU A 5 22.71 -4.96 9.37
CA GLU A 5 23.25 -6.31 9.22
C GLU A 5 24.56 -6.33 8.42
N HIS A 6 24.60 -5.62 7.30
CA HIS A 6 25.70 -5.69 6.34
C HIS A 6 26.58 -4.44 6.33
N GLY A 7 26.21 -3.38 7.06
CA GLY A 7 26.83 -2.05 6.91
C GLY A 7 28.36 -1.99 7.12
N ALA A 8 28.94 -2.96 7.82
CA ALA A 8 30.38 -3.11 8.01
C ALA A 8 31.08 -3.95 6.93
N THR A 9 30.34 -4.75 6.18
CA THR A 9 30.83 -5.71 5.18
C THR A 9 30.41 -5.38 3.75
N MET A 10 29.54 -4.37 3.55
CA MET A 10 29.15 -3.93 2.20
C MET A 10 30.36 -3.41 1.44
N CYS A 11 30.46 -3.80 0.16
CA CYS A 11 31.49 -3.31 -0.75
C CYS A 11 30.89 -2.44 -1.86
N PRO A 12 31.71 -1.60 -2.52
CA PRO A 12 31.34 -0.99 -3.79
C PRO A 12 30.89 -2.05 -4.80
N GLY A 13 29.81 -1.78 -5.53
CA GLY A 13 29.26 -2.71 -6.53
C GLY A 13 28.32 -3.76 -5.96
N ASP A 14 28.10 -3.81 -4.64
CA ASP A 14 27.11 -4.71 -4.05
C ASP A 14 25.68 -4.14 -4.15
N SER A 15 24.67 -5.00 -4.09
CA SER A 15 23.27 -4.60 -3.87
C SER A 15 22.55 -5.69 -3.11
N TYR A 16 21.58 -5.31 -2.27
CA TYR A 16 20.85 -6.20 -1.37
C TYR A 16 19.36 -6.14 -1.67
N VAL A 17 18.67 -7.26 -1.54
CA VAL A 17 17.23 -7.37 -1.76
C VAL A 17 16.50 -7.84 -0.50
N LEU A 18 15.36 -7.21 -0.21
CA LEU A 18 14.48 -7.59 0.89
C LEU A 18 13.01 -7.32 0.58
N ASN A 19 12.13 -8.14 1.13
CA ASN A 19 10.70 -7.88 1.25
C ASN A 19 10.15 -8.22 2.65
N ALA A 20 11.01 -8.69 3.57
CA ALA A 20 10.65 -9.09 4.92
C ALA A 20 9.89 -7.97 5.67
N PRO A 21 8.59 -8.15 5.98
CA PRO A 21 7.75 -7.09 6.56
C PRO A 21 8.24 -6.63 7.93
N TYR A 22 8.77 -7.57 8.72
CA TYR A 22 9.31 -7.32 10.06
C TYR A 22 10.68 -6.61 10.04
N ASN A 23 11.27 -6.38 8.86
CA ASN A 23 12.54 -5.68 8.67
C ASN A 23 12.39 -4.40 7.82
N GLY A 24 11.17 -3.85 7.72
CA GLY A 24 10.86 -2.62 6.97
C GLY A 24 10.21 -2.85 5.61
N GLY A 25 9.88 -4.10 5.27
CA GLY A 25 8.93 -4.42 4.21
C GLY A 25 7.50 -4.00 4.60
N THR A 26 6.63 -3.89 3.60
CA THR A 26 5.20 -3.59 3.78
C THR A 26 4.36 -4.86 3.71
N HIS A 27 4.65 -5.69 2.70
CA HIS A 27 4.19 -7.06 2.49
C HIS A 27 5.17 -7.75 1.52
N LEU A 28 5.06 -9.08 1.32
CA LEU A 28 6.03 -9.82 0.50
C LEU A 28 6.10 -9.39 -0.98
N PRO A 29 5.00 -9.01 -1.66
CA PRO A 29 5.08 -8.56 -3.04
C PRO A 29 5.91 -7.28 -3.26
N ASP A 30 6.06 -6.42 -2.24
CA ASP A 30 6.84 -5.19 -2.36
C ASP A 30 8.33 -5.47 -2.08
N VAL A 31 9.08 -5.72 -3.15
CA VAL A 31 10.50 -6.06 -3.10
C VAL A 31 11.35 -4.79 -3.18
N THR A 32 12.24 -4.60 -2.23
CA THR A 32 13.17 -3.45 -2.15
C THR A 32 14.58 -3.89 -2.51
N VAL A 33 15.24 -3.17 -3.41
CA VAL A 33 16.67 -3.32 -3.72
C VAL A 33 17.41 -2.10 -3.17
N VAL A 34 18.42 -2.33 -2.32
CA VAL A 34 19.25 -1.30 -1.69
C VAL A 34 20.69 -1.41 -2.20
N THR A 35 21.23 -0.30 -2.68
CA THR A 35 22.60 -0.20 -3.22
C THR A 35 23.37 0.87 -2.46
N PRO A 36 24.50 0.53 -1.80
CA PRO A 36 25.37 1.52 -1.17
C PRO A 36 26.10 2.35 -2.24
N VAL A 37 26.33 3.62 -1.94
CA VAL A 37 27.09 4.54 -2.79
C VAL A 37 28.37 4.90 -2.05
N PHE A 38 29.51 4.61 -2.66
CA PHE A 38 30.83 4.91 -2.11
C PHE A 38 31.43 6.15 -2.77
N ASP A 39 32.46 6.70 -2.14
CA ASP A 39 33.33 7.69 -2.74
C ASP A 39 34.13 7.11 -3.93
N THR A 40 34.86 7.97 -4.63
CA THR A 40 35.65 7.56 -5.79
C THR A 40 36.79 6.59 -5.44
N ALA A 41 37.26 6.60 -4.20
CA ALA A 41 38.29 5.68 -3.71
C ALA A 41 37.72 4.30 -3.34
N GLY A 42 36.40 4.20 -3.12
CA GLY A 42 35.74 2.99 -2.65
C GLY A 42 35.92 2.73 -1.16
N GLU A 43 36.34 3.73 -0.39
CA GLU A 43 36.72 3.59 1.03
C GLU A 43 35.59 4.02 1.97
N GLU A 44 34.89 5.11 1.64
CA GLU A 44 33.80 5.65 2.45
C GLU A 44 32.45 5.46 1.77
N ARG A 45 31.49 4.83 2.46
CA ARG A 45 30.09 4.84 2.05
C ARG A 45 29.48 6.23 2.29
N LEU A 46 29.13 6.91 1.21
CA LEU A 46 28.54 8.24 1.22
C LEU A 46 27.01 8.21 1.40
N PHE A 47 26.32 7.35 0.66
CA PHE A 47 24.85 7.32 0.60
C PHE A 47 24.32 5.89 0.45
N CYS A 48 23.00 5.75 0.44
CA CYS A 48 22.29 4.55 0.00
C CYS A 48 21.18 4.96 -0.95
N ILE A 49 21.01 4.19 -2.03
CA ILE A 49 19.88 4.32 -2.94
C ILE A 49 19.03 3.07 -2.78
N ALA A 50 17.70 3.26 -2.83
CA ALA A 50 16.77 2.15 -2.84
C ALA A 50 15.73 2.34 -3.93
N SER A 51 15.33 1.22 -4.53
CA SER A 51 14.14 1.13 -5.38
C SER A 51 13.23 0.06 -4.80
N ARG A 52 11.92 0.27 -4.92
CA ARG A 52 10.89 -0.68 -4.49
C ARG A 52 9.95 -0.92 -5.64
N GLY A 53 9.67 -2.19 -5.93
CA GLY A 53 8.79 -2.63 -6.99
C GLY A 53 7.84 -3.68 -6.46
N HIS A 54 6.60 -3.66 -6.95
CA HIS A 54 5.61 -4.68 -6.64
C HIS A 54 5.75 -5.84 -7.63
N HIS A 55 6.03 -7.03 -7.12
CA HIS A 55 6.13 -8.26 -7.90
C HIS A 55 4.77 -8.95 -7.90
N ALA A 56 4.16 -9.09 -9.08
CA ALA A 56 2.80 -9.62 -9.21
C ALA A 56 2.63 -11.04 -8.65
N ASP A 57 3.69 -11.85 -8.64
CA ASP A 57 3.71 -13.14 -7.94
C ASP A 57 5.10 -13.34 -7.34
N ILE A 58 5.17 -13.46 -6.01
CA ILE A 58 6.33 -13.86 -5.21
C ILE A 58 6.08 -15.22 -4.54
N GLY A 59 5.10 -15.99 -5.05
CA GLY A 59 4.63 -17.25 -4.48
C GLY A 59 3.38 -17.11 -3.62
N GLY A 60 3.23 -18.02 -2.66
CA GLY A 60 2.09 -18.07 -1.74
C GLY A 60 1.00 -19.05 -2.17
N ILE A 61 -0.03 -19.22 -1.34
CA ILE A 61 -1.07 -20.25 -1.53
C ILE A 61 -2.01 -19.98 -2.72
N THR A 62 -2.10 -18.74 -3.20
CA THR A 62 -2.89 -18.37 -4.38
C THR A 62 -2.03 -17.65 -5.42
N PRO A 63 -2.38 -17.74 -6.72
CA PRO A 63 -1.82 -16.87 -7.75
C PRO A 63 -1.98 -15.37 -7.41
N GLY A 64 -0.99 -14.55 -7.78
CA GLY A 64 -1.04 -13.11 -7.58
C GLY A 64 -0.56 -12.62 -6.21
N SER A 65 -0.08 -13.53 -5.34
CA SER A 65 0.49 -13.26 -4.01
C SER A 65 -0.34 -12.38 -3.06
N MET A 66 -1.66 -12.38 -3.25
CA MET A 66 -2.64 -11.72 -2.38
C MET A 66 -3.65 -12.73 -1.79
N PRO A 67 -3.20 -13.76 -1.04
CA PRO A 67 -4.07 -14.83 -0.59
C PRO A 67 -5.13 -14.36 0.42
N PRO A 68 -6.43 -14.53 0.14
CA PRO A 68 -7.53 -14.13 1.03
C PRO A 68 -7.49 -14.73 2.43
N ALA A 69 -6.97 -15.95 2.55
CA ALA A 69 -7.07 -16.77 3.75
C ALA A 69 -5.72 -17.03 4.45
N SER A 70 -4.66 -16.28 4.12
CA SER A 70 -3.38 -16.44 4.80
C SER A 70 -3.48 -16.12 6.29
N ARG A 71 -2.78 -16.92 7.10
CA ARG A 71 -2.66 -16.80 8.55
C ARG A 71 -1.21 -16.61 8.98
N THR A 72 -0.27 -17.17 8.22
CA THR A 72 1.17 -16.94 8.41
C THR A 72 1.80 -16.31 7.18
N VAL A 73 2.89 -15.58 7.37
CA VAL A 73 3.61 -14.90 6.29
C VAL A 73 4.16 -15.88 5.26
N GLU A 74 4.48 -17.12 5.65
CA GLU A 74 4.93 -18.15 4.71
C GLU A 74 3.87 -18.49 3.67
N GLU A 75 2.58 -18.41 4.02
CA GLU A 75 1.46 -18.65 3.09
C GLU A 75 1.32 -17.54 2.04
N GLU A 76 1.99 -16.40 2.23
CA GLU A 76 1.97 -15.23 1.34
C GLU A 76 3.06 -15.26 0.28
N GLY A 77 4.07 -16.13 0.43
CA GLY A 77 5.11 -16.36 -0.57
C GLY A 77 6.53 -16.36 -0.02
N VAL A 78 7.48 -16.07 -0.90
CA VAL A 78 8.91 -16.15 -0.60
C VAL A 78 9.36 -14.91 0.17
N LEU A 79 9.85 -15.15 1.38
CA LEU A 79 10.47 -14.13 2.22
C LEU A 79 11.96 -13.99 1.88
N LEU A 80 12.32 -12.79 1.41
CA LEU A 80 13.67 -12.31 1.16
C LEU A 80 14.07 -11.38 2.30
N ASP A 81 15.07 -11.78 3.09
CA ASP A 81 15.59 -10.97 4.20
C ASP A 81 17.06 -10.63 3.95
N ASN A 82 17.30 -9.40 3.50
CA ASN A 82 18.63 -8.81 3.30
C ASN A 82 19.59 -9.68 2.45
N LEU A 83 19.08 -10.37 1.43
CA LEU A 83 19.86 -11.24 0.54
C LEU A 83 20.81 -10.41 -0.34
N LEU A 84 22.05 -10.87 -0.53
CA LEU A 84 22.96 -10.29 -1.51
C LEU A 84 22.45 -10.57 -2.93
N LEU A 85 22.07 -9.52 -3.65
CA LEU A 85 21.53 -9.58 -5.01
C LEU A 85 22.64 -9.39 -6.06
N VAL A 86 23.50 -8.39 -5.86
CA VAL A 86 24.64 -8.10 -6.73
C VAL A 86 25.88 -8.15 -5.87
N HIS A 87 26.94 -8.77 -6.37
CA HIS A 87 28.26 -8.75 -5.76
C HIS A 87 29.30 -8.28 -6.77
N ASP A 88 30.07 -7.25 -6.43
CA ASP A 88 31.11 -6.68 -7.32
C ASP A 88 30.58 -6.42 -8.75
N GLY A 89 29.39 -5.81 -8.84
CA GLY A 89 28.73 -5.49 -10.11
C GLY A 89 28.13 -6.69 -10.87
N ARG A 90 28.22 -7.91 -10.33
CA ARG A 90 27.66 -9.12 -10.94
C ARG A 90 26.37 -9.54 -10.24
N LEU A 91 25.29 -9.64 -11.00
CA LEU A 91 23.99 -10.10 -10.50
C LEU A 91 24.06 -11.60 -10.19
N LEU A 92 23.69 -11.97 -8.97
CA LEU A 92 23.69 -13.35 -8.46
C LEU A 92 22.38 -14.06 -8.86
N GLU A 93 22.11 -14.14 -10.16
CA GLU A 93 20.82 -14.62 -10.68
C GLU A 93 20.47 -16.04 -10.24
N GLU A 94 21.42 -16.97 -10.28
CA GLU A 94 21.20 -18.37 -9.91
C GLU A 94 20.81 -18.51 -8.43
N ALA A 95 21.55 -17.86 -7.52
CA ALA A 95 21.25 -17.91 -6.08
C ALA A 95 19.89 -17.29 -5.74
N VAL A 96 19.51 -16.21 -6.44
CA VAL A 96 18.21 -15.56 -6.27
C VAL A 96 17.08 -16.42 -6.84
N ALA A 97 17.31 -17.06 -8.00
CA ALA A 97 16.36 -18.01 -8.59
C ALA A 97 16.12 -19.19 -7.65
N GLU A 98 17.17 -19.83 -7.14
CA GLU A 98 17.09 -20.91 -6.15
C GLU A 98 16.28 -20.48 -4.93
N LYS A 99 16.49 -19.25 -4.44
CA LYS A 99 15.72 -18.72 -3.32
C LYS A 99 14.24 -18.55 -3.65
N LEU A 100 13.90 -18.05 -4.84
CA LEU A 100 12.52 -17.87 -5.30
C LEU A 100 11.81 -19.21 -5.59
N GLU A 101 12.56 -20.24 -5.96
CA GLU A 101 12.08 -21.62 -6.16
C GLU A 101 12.03 -22.42 -4.85
N SER A 102 12.57 -21.88 -3.76
CA SER A 102 12.62 -22.53 -2.45
C SER A 102 11.36 -22.31 -1.60
N GLY A 103 11.25 -23.09 -0.54
CA GLY A 103 10.18 -22.96 0.46
C GLY A 103 8.93 -23.76 0.12
N ARG A 104 7.89 -23.60 0.95
CA ARG A 104 6.64 -24.36 0.81
C ARG A 104 5.76 -23.86 -0.32
N TYR A 105 5.83 -22.56 -0.61
CA TYR A 105 4.98 -21.88 -1.60
C TYR A 105 5.85 -20.98 -2.49
N PRO A 106 6.66 -21.58 -3.39
CA PRO A 106 7.63 -20.85 -4.22
C PRO A 106 6.95 -19.92 -5.23
N ALA A 107 7.72 -19.01 -5.80
CA ALA A 107 7.26 -18.12 -6.86
C ALA A 107 6.88 -18.90 -8.12
N ARG A 108 5.77 -18.54 -8.75
CA ARG A 108 5.27 -19.23 -9.97
C ARG A 108 5.98 -18.78 -11.23
N ASN A 109 6.54 -17.57 -11.24
CA ASN A 109 7.15 -16.95 -12.41
C ASN A 109 8.50 -16.29 -12.10
N VAL A 110 9.47 -17.12 -11.72
CA VAL A 110 10.83 -16.71 -11.37
C VAL A 110 11.50 -15.90 -12.47
N ARG A 111 11.23 -16.22 -13.74
CA ARG A 111 11.75 -15.46 -14.89
C ARG A 111 11.29 -13.99 -14.86
N GLN A 112 10.02 -13.75 -14.54
CA GLN A 112 9.48 -12.39 -14.39
C GLN A 112 10.10 -11.71 -13.16
N ASN A 113 10.20 -12.40 -12.02
CA ASN A 113 10.82 -11.84 -10.83
C ASN A 113 12.27 -11.40 -11.07
N LEU A 114 13.08 -12.20 -11.78
CA LEU A 114 14.44 -11.84 -12.15
C LEU A 114 14.47 -10.65 -13.12
N ALA A 115 13.50 -10.54 -14.04
CA ALA A 115 13.40 -9.38 -14.93
C ALA A 115 13.08 -8.09 -14.15
N ASP A 116 12.19 -8.15 -13.17
CA ASP A 116 11.84 -7.02 -12.30
C ASP A 116 13.04 -6.61 -11.43
N LEU A 117 13.78 -7.58 -10.85
CA LEU A 117 15.01 -7.32 -10.10
C LEU A 117 16.10 -6.67 -10.96
N ARG A 118 16.29 -7.12 -12.21
CA ARG A 118 17.23 -6.48 -13.16
C ARG A 118 16.83 -5.03 -13.41
N ALA A 119 15.54 -4.74 -13.56
CA ALA A 119 15.05 -3.37 -13.74
C ALA A 119 15.34 -2.50 -12.50
N GLN A 120 15.15 -3.05 -11.29
CA GLN A 120 15.46 -2.36 -10.03
C GLN A 120 16.96 -2.10 -9.85
N VAL A 121 17.82 -3.07 -10.19
CA VAL A 121 19.27 -2.89 -10.18
C VAL A 121 19.69 -1.80 -11.17
N ALA A 122 19.11 -1.79 -12.38
CA ALA A 122 19.37 -0.74 -13.37
C ALA A 122 18.91 0.65 -12.89
N ALA A 123 17.76 0.74 -12.21
CA ALA A 123 17.26 1.97 -11.61
C ALA A 123 18.20 2.49 -10.52
N ASN A 124 18.67 1.62 -9.63
CA ASN A 124 19.64 1.98 -8.60
C ASN A 124 20.97 2.42 -9.21
N ALA A 125 21.49 1.69 -10.21
CA ALA A 125 22.74 2.04 -10.91
C ALA A 125 22.64 3.42 -11.57
N LYS A 126 21.49 3.77 -12.15
CA LYS A 126 21.24 5.12 -12.66
C LYS A 126 21.27 6.15 -11.53
N GLY A 127 20.62 5.88 -10.39
CA GLY A 127 20.68 6.75 -9.22
C GLY A 127 22.10 6.98 -8.72
N VAL A 128 22.93 5.93 -8.66
CA VAL A 128 24.34 6.00 -8.25
C VAL A 128 25.10 6.95 -9.17
N ALA A 129 24.94 6.79 -10.48
CA ALA A 129 25.60 7.63 -11.47
C ALA A 129 25.16 9.11 -11.39
N GLU A 130 23.89 9.39 -11.15
CA GLU A 130 23.39 10.77 -11.01
C GLU A 130 23.83 11.42 -9.69
N LEU A 131 23.88 10.67 -8.58
CA LEU A 131 24.47 11.17 -7.32
C LEU A 131 25.95 11.49 -7.49
N ALA A 132 26.71 10.63 -8.17
CA ALA A 132 28.13 10.87 -8.44
C ALA A 132 28.34 12.16 -9.25
N LYS A 133 27.55 12.39 -10.31
CA LYS A 133 27.58 13.65 -11.08
C LYS A 133 27.22 14.86 -10.23
N MET A 134 26.25 14.73 -9.34
CA MET A 134 25.83 15.81 -8.45
C MET A 134 26.94 16.16 -7.45
N VAL A 135 27.63 15.15 -6.89
CA VAL A 135 28.78 15.35 -6.01
C VAL A 135 29.97 15.97 -6.75
N ASP A 136 30.26 15.51 -7.98
CA ASP A 136 31.32 16.09 -8.82
C ASP A 136 31.06 17.57 -9.14
N HIS A 137 29.81 17.92 -9.44
CA HIS A 137 29.44 19.28 -9.82
C HIS A 137 29.34 20.25 -8.63
N PHE A 138 28.71 19.82 -7.52
CA PHE A 138 28.41 20.71 -6.39
C PHE A 138 29.34 20.53 -5.19
N GLY A 139 30.09 19.43 -5.13
CA GLY A 139 30.86 19.02 -3.95
C GLY A 139 30.02 18.27 -2.92
N LEU A 140 30.66 17.33 -2.22
CA LEU A 140 30.00 16.45 -1.25
C LEU A 140 29.35 17.21 -0.09
N ASP A 141 30.04 18.22 0.44
CA ASP A 141 29.54 19.01 1.58
C ASP A 141 28.25 19.76 1.22
N VAL A 142 28.18 20.32 0.01
CA VAL A 142 26.98 21.02 -0.48
C VAL A 142 25.83 20.05 -0.65
N VAL A 143 26.08 18.88 -1.26
CA VAL A 143 25.06 17.84 -1.40
C VAL A 143 24.52 17.40 -0.04
N ARG A 144 25.40 17.09 0.92
CA ARG A 144 25.02 16.69 2.29
C ARG A 144 24.21 17.80 2.99
N ALA A 145 24.62 19.06 2.86
CA ALA A 145 23.89 20.19 3.43
C ALA A 145 22.47 20.32 2.85
N TYR A 146 22.31 20.25 1.53
CA TYR A 146 21.00 20.34 0.89
C TYR A 146 20.09 19.15 1.19
N MET A 147 20.63 17.94 1.38
CA MET A 147 19.85 16.81 1.90
C MET A 147 19.25 17.12 3.29
N GLY A 148 20.01 17.81 4.16
CA GLY A 148 19.52 18.30 5.44
C GLY A 148 18.44 19.38 5.28
N HIS A 149 18.73 20.42 4.51
CA HIS A 149 17.79 21.53 4.29
C HIS A 149 16.44 21.08 3.70
N VAL A 150 16.44 20.08 2.82
CA VAL A 150 15.21 19.50 2.25
C VAL A 150 14.36 18.82 3.34
N GLN A 151 14.99 18.14 4.31
CA GLN A 151 14.28 17.53 5.44
C GLN A 151 13.79 18.58 6.43
N ASP A 152 14.61 19.59 6.74
CA ASP A 152 14.24 20.65 7.69
C ASP A 152 13.08 21.50 7.16
N ASN A 153 13.04 21.76 5.85
CA ASN A 153 11.91 22.42 5.21
C ASN A 153 10.61 21.58 5.29
N ALA A 154 10.72 20.26 5.12
CA ALA A 154 9.57 19.36 5.23
C ALA A 154 9.05 19.29 6.68
N GLU A 155 9.96 19.22 7.65
CA GLU A 155 9.64 19.31 9.08
C GLU A 155 8.87 20.60 9.40
N GLU A 156 9.44 21.76 9.05
CA GLU A 156 8.83 23.06 9.33
C GLU A 156 7.46 23.21 8.65
N SER A 157 7.29 22.67 7.45
CA SER A 157 6.01 22.71 6.74
C SER A 157 4.92 21.92 7.46
N VAL A 158 5.24 20.74 8.02
CA VAL A 158 4.29 19.98 8.84
C VAL A 158 4.01 20.69 10.17
N ARG A 159 5.02 21.29 10.81
CA ARG A 159 4.83 22.08 12.05
C ARG A 159 3.82 23.21 11.87
N ARG A 160 3.81 23.90 10.72
CA ARG A 160 2.82 24.95 10.42
C ARG A 160 1.39 24.44 10.31
N VAL A 161 1.22 23.21 9.85
CA VAL A 161 -0.09 22.56 9.84
C VAL A 161 -0.52 22.23 11.27
N ILE A 162 0.39 21.66 12.06
CA ILE A 162 0.14 21.28 13.46
C ILE A 162 -0.40 22.47 14.28
N ASP A 163 0.12 23.68 14.05
CA ASP A 163 -0.34 24.92 14.72
C ASP A 163 -1.86 25.18 14.60
N ARG A 164 -2.52 24.58 13.59
CA ARG A 164 -3.94 24.79 13.27
C ARG A 164 -4.79 23.55 13.58
N LEU A 165 -4.17 22.44 13.94
CA LEU A 165 -4.88 21.20 14.24
C LEU A 165 -5.54 21.27 15.62
N GLN A 166 -6.69 20.61 15.72
CA GLN A 166 -7.37 20.41 16.99
C GLN A 166 -7.12 18.97 17.47
N PRO A 167 -6.97 18.76 18.78
CA PRO A 167 -6.96 17.41 19.33
C PRO A 167 -8.25 16.68 18.98
N GLY A 168 -8.15 15.38 18.73
CA GLY A 168 -9.27 14.60 18.26
C GLY A 168 -9.10 13.10 18.48
N ARG A 169 -10.22 12.38 18.41
CA ARG A 169 -10.23 10.93 18.59
C ARG A 169 -11.18 10.32 17.57
N PHE A 170 -10.77 9.19 17.01
CA PHE A 170 -11.62 8.46 16.09
C PHE A 170 -11.40 6.96 16.19
N MET A 171 -12.42 6.21 15.82
CA MET A 171 -12.37 4.76 15.74
C MET A 171 -13.02 4.32 14.44
N VAL A 172 -12.31 3.47 13.71
CA VAL A 172 -12.81 2.80 12.52
C VAL A 172 -12.93 1.32 12.81
N GLU A 173 -14.09 0.74 12.49
CA GLU A 173 -14.31 -0.70 12.49
C GLU A 173 -14.16 -1.24 11.05
N MET A 174 -13.44 -2.35 10.93
CA MET A 174 -13.23 -3.09 9.69
C MET A 174 -14.30 -4.18 9.51
N ASP A 175 -14.49 -4.68 8.30
CA ASP A 175 -15.48 -5.72 8.01
C ASP A 175 -15.29 -7.00 8.83
N ASP A 176 -14.06 -7.37 9.19
CA ASP A 176 -13.71 -8.52 10.03
C ASP A 176 -13.95 -8.30 11.54
N GLY A 177 -14.35 -7.09 11.94
CA GLY A 177 -14.61 -6.69 13.32
C GLY A 177 -13.38 -6.12 14.05
N CYS A 178 -12.21 -6.09 13.42
CA CYS A 178 -11.05 -5.38 13.94
C CYS A 178 -11.32 -3.87 14.02
N ARG A 179 -10.68 -3.21 14.98
CA ARG A 179 -10.85 -1.78 15.23
C ARG A 179 -9.51 -1.08 15.26
N ILE A 180 -9.44 0.05 14.57
CA ILE A 180 -8.32 0.98 14.63
C ILE A 180 -8.78 2.19 15.41
N ARG A 181 -8.06 2.52 16.49
CA ARG A 181 -8.31 3.70 17.30
C ARG A 181 -7.13 4.63 17.18
N VAL A 182 -7.40 5.92 17.10
CA VAL A 182 -6.36 6.93 17.20
C VAL A 182 -6.87 8.10 18.02
N ALA A 183 -6.02 8.57 18.93
CA ALA A 183 -6.12 9.85 19.59
C ALA A 183 -4.97 10.73 19.12
N ILE A 184 -5.29 11.92 18.61
CA ILE A 184 -4.32 12.93 18.20
C ILE A 184 -4.32 14.01 19.26
N ASP A 185 -3.15 14.21 19.88
CA ASP A 185 -2.88 15.30 20.80
C ASP A 185 -1.88 16.26 20.16
N VAL A 186 -2.03 17.57 20.40
CA VAL A 186 -1.22 18.61 19.78
C VAL A 186 -0.65 19.50 20.87
N ASP A 187 0.67 19.62 20.88
CA ASP A 187 1.40 20.56 21.73
C ASP A 187 1.71 21.83 20.92
N PRO A 188 1.05 22.96 21.21
CA PRO A 188 1.28 24.22 20.49
C PRO A 188 2.61 24.88 20.84
N GLU A 189 3.23 24.59 22.00
CA GLU A 189 4.51 25.18 22.38
C GLU A 189 5.66 24.54 21.60
N THR A 190 5.65 23.21 21.50
CA THR A 190 6.68 22.47 20.76
C THR A 190 6.33 22.23 19.30
N ARG A 191 5.10 22.55 18.88
CA ARG A 191 4.54 22.32 17.54
C ARG A 191 4.67 20.86 17.12
N ARG A 192 4.31 19.95 18.04
CA ARG A 192 4.40 18.49 17.88
C ARG A 192 3.01 17.87 18.02
N ALA A 193 2.80 16.75 17.33
CA ALA A 193 1.58 15.98 17.46
C ALA A 193 1.90 14.55 17.92
N THR A 194 1.16 14.05 18.91
CA THR A 194 1.21 12.65 19.34
C THR A 194 0.03 11.91 18.74
N LEU A 195 0.30 10.83 18.01
CA LEU A 195 -0.67 9.93 17.42
C LEU A 195 -0.67 8.64 18.26
N ASP A 196 -1.62 8.54 19.18
CA ASP A 196 -1.74 7.41 20.10
C ASP A 196 -2.77 6.40 19.59
N PHE A 197 -2.28 5.21 19.24
CA PHE A 197 -3.09 4.10 18.72
C PHE A 197 -3.57 3.13 19.83
N ALA A 198 -3.48 3.52 21.10
CA ALA A 198 -3.97 2.72 22.22
C ALA A 198 -5.45 2.30 22.03
N GLY A 199 -5.72 1.02 22.31
CA GLY A 199 -7.04 0.41 22.16
C GLY A 199 -7.39 -0.03 20.73
N THR A 200 -6.46 0.10 19.78
CA THR A 200 -6.48 -0.66 18.52
C THR A 200 -6.50 -2.17 18.84
N SER A 201 -7.19 -2.95 18.01
CA SER A 201 -7.31 -4.40 18.17
C SER A 201 -5.93 -5.08 18.32
N PRO A 202 -5.85 -6.18 19.08
CA PRO A 202 -4.67 -7.04 19.08
C PRO A 202 -4.40 -7.57 17.66
N GLN A 203 -3.21 -8.13 17.45
CA GLN A 203 -2.89 -8.89 16.25
C GLN A 203 -4.03 -9.87 15.90
N SER A 204 -4.43 -9.88 14.63
CA SER A 204 -5.44 -10.77 14.08
C SER A 204 -4.81 -12.11 13.66
N ASP A 205 -5.61 -13.18 13.74
CA ASP A 205 -5.27 -14.50 13.20
C ASP A 205 -5.38 -14.59 11.67
N GLY A 206 -5.93 -13.56 11.03
CA GLY A 206 -5.97 -13.39 9.57
C GLY A 206 -4.81 -12.53 9.06
N ASN A 207 -4.96 -12.01 7.83
CA ASN A 207 -3.91 -11.30 7.11
C ASN A 207 -4.04 -9.76 7.11
N GLY A 208 -5.01 -9.22 7.85
CA GLY A 208 -5.21 -7.78 8.01
C GLY A 208 -4.17 -7.09 8.90
N ASN A 209 -3.14 -7.79 9.36
CA ASN A 209 -2.11 -7.20 10.21
C ASN A 209 -1.20 -6.27 9.40
N ALA A 210 -1.05 -5.02 9.84
CA ALA A 210 -0.20 -4.03 9.20
C ALA A 210 1.10 -3.84 9.98
N PRO A 211 2.29 -4.13 9.39
CA PRO A 211 3.57 -3.78 10.00
C PRO A 211 3.61 -2.29 10.39
N SER A 212 4.36 -1.95 11.44
CA SER A 212 4.44 -0.57 11.94
C SER A 212 4.92 0.43 10.87
N ALA A 213 5.72 -0.03 9.90
CA ALA A 213 6.11 0.74 8.72
C ALA A 213 4.91 1.22 7.87
N VAL A 214 3.85 0.42 7.77
CA VAL A 214 2.60 0.78 7.07
C VAL A 214 1.85 1.87 7.84
N CYS A 215 1.72 1.75 9.15
CA CYS A 215 1.09 2.78 9.99
C CYS A 215 1.84 4.12 9.90
N ARG A 216 3.18 4.05 9.93
CA ARG A 216 4.06 5.21 9.75
C ARG A 216 3.90 5.86 8.37
N ALA A 217 3.80 5.07 7.30
CA ALA A 217 3.56 5.57 5.96
C ALA A 217 2.18 6.24 5.82
N ALA A 218 1.14 5.67 6.43
CA ALA A 218 -0.19 6.26 6.46
C ALA A 218 -0.21 7.60 7.20
N ALA A 219 0.48 7.71 8.35
CA ALA A 219 0.64 8.97 9.07
C ALA A 219 1.39 10.02 8.25
N LEU A 220 2.52 9.63 7.62
CA LEU A 220 3.26 10.50 6.70
C LEU A 220 2.38 11.01 5.57
N TYR A 221 1.63 10.12 4.91
CA TYR A 221 0.70 10.47 3.84
C TYR A 221 -0.33 11.49 4.31
N VAL A 222 -1.05 11.20 5.41
CA VAL A 222 -2.10 12.09 5.93
C VAL A 222 -1.54 13.46 6.28
N PHE A 223 -0.45 13.54 7.04
CA PHE A 223 0.08 14.86 7.41
C PHE A 223 0.66 15.62 6.22
N ARG A 224 1.19 14.92 5.20
CA ARG A 224 1.62 15.57 3.97
C ARG A 224 0.46 16.14 3.16
N THR A 225 -0.71 15.49 3.12
CA THR A 225 -1.86 16.01 2.35
C THR A 225 -2.48 17.27 2.96
N LEU A 226 -2.24 17.51 4.25
CA LEU A 226 -2.67 18.73 4.93
C LEU A 226 -1.77 19.94 4.62
N VAL A 227 -0.57 19.70 4.08
CA VAL A 227 0.36 20.76 3.68
C VAL A 227 -0.03 21.28 2.30
N ASP A 228 -0.61 22.48 2.26
CA ASP A 228 -1.05 23.20 1.05
C ASP A 228 0.12 23.89 0.32
N THR A 229 1.25 23.20 0.20
CA THR A 229 2.43 23.64 -0.56
C THR A 229 3.16 22.46 -1.20
N ASP A 230 3.88 22.75 -2.29
CA ASP A 230 4.70 21.78 -2.99
C ASP A 230 6.02 21.53 -2.23
N ILE A 231 5.96 20.63 -1.25
CA ILE A 231 7.15 20.10 -0.55
C ILE A 231 7.46 18.66 -0.99
N PRO A 232 8.74 18.28 -1.06
CA PRO A 232 9.13 16.91 -1.35
C PRO A 232 8.71 15.96 -0.22
N MET A 233 8.27 14.76 -0.57
CA MET A 233 7.95 13.70 0.41
C MET A 233 9.24 13.13 0.99
N ASN A 234 9.47 13.30 2.28
CA ASN A 234 10.63 12.75 2.97
C ASN A 234 10.40 12.58 4.49
N GLU A 235 11.38 11.98 5.16
CA GLU A 235 11.43 11.68 6.59
C GLU A 235 11.22 12.92 7.50
N GLY A 236 11.59 14.12 7.04
CA GLY A 236 11.41 15.38 7.76
C GLY A 236 9.96 15.63 8.17
N CYS A 237 8.98 15.22 7.35
CA CYS A 237 7.55 15.32 7.67
C CYS A 237 7.15 14.55 8.93
N LEU A 238 7.90 13.51 9.33
CA LEU A 238 7.62 12.70 10.51
C LEU A 238 8.32 13.18 11.77
N LYS A 239 9.38 14.00 11.66
CA LYS A 239 10.11 14.54 12.83
C LYS A 239 9.21 15.22 13.88
N PRO A 240 8.16 16.00 13.53
CA PRO A 240 7.28 16.61 14.52
C PRO A 240 6.16 15.68 15.01
N LEU A 241 6.11 14.43 14.55
CA LEU A 241 5.07 13.46 14.87
C LEU A 241 5.63 12.36 15.78
N GLU A 242 4.96 12.10 16.90
CA GLU A 242 5.24 10.95 17.76
C GLU A 242 4.16 9.89 17.56
N LEU A 243 4.52 8.71 17.05
CA LEU A 243 3.59 7.60 16.86
C LEU A 243 3.72 6.61 18.01
N LYS A 244 2.64 6.41 18.77
CA LYS A 244 2.55 5.40 19.82
C LYS A 244 1.71 4.23 19.32
N ILE A 245 2.37 3.19 18.85
CA ILE A 245 1.74 1.98 18.33
C ILE A 245 1.91 0.86 19.36
N PRO A 246 0.82 0.27 19.90
CA PRO A 246 0.95 -0.82 20.86
C PRO A 246 1.62 -2.05 20.23
N GLU A 247 2.64 -2.61 20.89
CA GLU A 247 3.29 -3.86 20.46
C GLU A 247 2.29 -5.02 20.45
N GLY A 248 2.41 -5.92 19.47
CA GLY A 248 1.49 -7.07 19.32
C GLY A 248 0.06 -6.68 18.93
N SER A 249 -0.17 -5.43 18.50
CA SER A 249 -1.45 -4.99 17.94
C SER A 249 -1.56 -5.28 16.45
N LEU A 250 -2.75 -5.06 15.89
CA LEU A 250 -3.01 -5.10 14.45
C LEU A 250 -2.03 -4.22 13.65
N LEU A 251 -1.49 -3.16 14.25
CA LEU A 251 -0.59 -2.19 13.61
C LEU A 251 0.89 -2.40 13.97
N SER A 252 1.20 -3.42 14.77
CA SER A 252 2.56 -3.84 15.09
C SER A 252 2.60 -5.35 15.34
N PRO A 253 2.27 -6.18 14.31
CA PRO A 253 2.27 -7.62 14.44
C PRO A 253 3.66 -8.19 14.64
N CYS A 254 3.70 -9.36 15.27
CA CYS A 254 4.88 -10.17 15.48
C CYS A 254 4.96 -11.28 14.42
N TYR A 255 6.18 -11.63 14.01
CA TYR A 255 6.42 -12.83 13.19
C TYR A 255 5.86 -14.08 13.92
N PRO A 256 5.16 -15.01 13.23
CA PRO A 256 5.01 -15.15 11.77
C PRO A 256 3.64 -14.68 11.21
N ALA A 257 2.96 -13.71 11.82
CA ALA A 257 1.61 -13.31 11.39
C ALA A 257 1.51 -12.89 9.92
N ALA A 258 0.49 -13.34 9.20
CA ALA A 258 0.19 -12.86 7.84
C ALA A 258 -0.07 -11.35 7.81
N VAL A 259 0.41 -10.65 6.76
CA VAL A 259 0.37 -9.17 6.67
C VAL A 259 -0.07 -8.62 5.31
N VAL A 260 -0.36 -9.47 4.33
CA VAL A 260 -0.58 -9.01 2.94
C VAL A 260 -1.73 -8.00 2.83
N ALA A 261 -2.84 -8.23 3.54
CA ALA A 261 -3.97 -7.30 3.56
C ALA A 261 -3.72 -6.07 4.45
N GLY A 262 -2.71 -6.11 5.32
CA GLY A 262 -2.32 -4.96 6.14
C GLY A 262 -1.87 -3.76 5.32
N ASN A 263 -1.06 -3.99 4.29
CA ASN A 263 -0.57 -2.93 3.41
C ASN A 263 -1.67 -2.34 2.51
N VAL A 264 -2.64 -3.14 2.09
CA VAL A 264 -3.62 -2.73 1.08
C VAL A 264 -5.01 -2.42 1.63
N GLU A 265 -5.44 -3.02 2.73
CA GLU A 265 -6.75 -2.79 3.34
C GLU A 265 -6.64 -2.02 4.65
N THR A 266 -5.85 -2.51 5.61
CA THR A 266 -5.72 -1.88 6.93
C THR A 266 -5.12 -0.49 6.82
N SER A 267 -4.16 -0.27 5.91
CA SER A 267 -3.57 1.05 5.65
C SER A 267 -4.61 2.12 5.28
N GLN A 268 -5.62 1.77 4.47
CA GLN A 268 -6.73 2.67 4.12
C GLN A 268 -7.54 3.05 5.36
N GLN A 269 -7.74 2.09 6.27
CA GLN A 269 -8.50 2.29 7.51
C GLN A 269 -7.72 3.14 8.52
N ILE A 270 -6.38 3.07 8.52
CA ILE A 270 -5.51 3.98 9.28
C ILE A 270 -5.69 5.41 8.76
N CYS A 271 -5.68 5.62 7.43
CA CYS A 271 -5.93 6.94 6.84
C CYS A 271 -7.31 7.48 7.23
N ASP A 272 -8.36 6.68 7.11
CA ASP A 272 -9.72 7.06 7.50
C ASP A 272 -9.81 7.42 9.00
N ALA A 273 -9.12 6.67 9.88
CA ALA A 273 -9.08 6.96 11.31
C ALA A 273 -8.36 8.28 11.62
N LEU A 274 -7.25 8.55 10.92
CA LEU A 274 -6.50 9.79 11.09
C LEU A 274 -7.28 11.00 10.58
N TYR A 275 -7.84 10.94 9.37
CA TYR A 275 -8.67 12.03 8.83
C TYR A 275 -9.93 12.27 9.67
N GLY A 276 -10.57 11.20 10.14
CA GLY A 276 -11.71 11.26 11.04
C GLY A 276 -11.36 11.93 12.38
N ALA A 277 -10.18 11.63 12.95
CA ALA A 277 -9.73 12.25 14.19
C ALA A 277 -9.40 13.73 14.00
N LEU A 278 -8.84 14.11 12.85
CA LEU A 278 -8.56 15.49 12.49
C LEU A 278 -9.83 16.29 12.11
N GLY A 279 -10.92 15.61 11.74
CA GLY A 279 -12.18 16.25 11.37
C GLY A 279 -12.16 16.96 10.00
N VAL A 280 -11.24 16.60 9.10
CA VAL A 280 -10.98 17.35 7.85
C VAL A 280 -11.56 16.71 6.60
N LEU A 281 -11.71 15.39 6.55
CA LEU A 281 -12.11 14.64 5.36
C LEU A 281 -12.98 13.44 5.77
N ALA A 282 -14.14 13.27 5.12
CA ALA A 282 -14.95 12.06 5.27
C ALA A 282 -14.22 10.84 4.67
N ALA A 283 -14.63 9.62 5.03
CA ALA A 283 -13.98 8.42 4.50
C ALA A 283 -14.06 8.36 2.97
N ALA A 284 -12.97 7.98 2.32
CA ALA A 284 -13.02 7.51 0.94
C ALA A 284 -13.57 6.07 0.89
N GLN A 285 -13.47 5.40 -0.26
CA GLN A 285 -13.86 4.01 -0.42
C GLN A 285 -13.20 3.03 0.58
N GLY A 286 -12.14 3.42 1.29
CA GLY A 286 -11.56 2.66 2.40
C GLY A 286 -10.97 1.29 2.04
N THR A 287 -10.68 1.03 0.78
CA THR A 287 -10.19 -0.26 0.27
C THR A 287 -9.47 -0.05 -1.05
N MET A 288 -8.53 -0.93 -1.40
CA MET A 288 -7.92 -0.94 -2.74
C MET A 288 -8.65 -1.85 -3.71
N ASN A 289 -9.61 -2.65 -3.24
CA ASN A 289 -10.34 -3.65 -4.04
C ASN A 289 -9.34 -4.55 -4.81
N ASN A 290 -8.43 -5.19 -4.09
CA ASN A 290 -7.36 -5.99 -4.70
C ASN A 290 -7.96 -7.22 -5.35
N PHE A 291 -8.05 -7.19 -6.67
CA PHE A 291 -8.55 -8.30 -7.44
C PHE A 291 -7.38 -9.05 -8.06
N THR A 292 -7.25 -10.32 -7.70
CA THR A 292 -6.29 -11.23 -8.31
C THR A 292 -7.01 -12.36 -9.00
N PHE A 293 -6.41 -12.85 -10.07
CA PHE A 293 -6.81 -14.11 -10.66
C PHE A 293 -5.65 -14.77 -11.35
N GLY A 294 -5.77 -16.09 -11.55
CA GLY A 294 -4.76 -16.82 -12.26
C GLY A 294 -4.93 -18.32 -12.23
N ASN A 295 -3.94 -18.98 -12.80
CA ASN A 295 -3.73 -20.42 -12.79
C ASN A 295 -2.22 -20.68 -12.90
N ASP A 296 -1.82 -21.90 -13.27
CA ASP A 296 -0.40 -22.26 -13.41
C ASP A 296 0.33 -21.40 -14.46
N ARG A 297 -0.39 -20.86 -15.45
CA ARG A 297 0.18 -20.11 -16.57
C ARG A 297 0.08 -18.60 -16.39
N TYR A 298 -1.02 -18.11 -15.79
CA TYR A 298 -1.33 -16.68 -15.71
C TYR A 298 -1.43 -16.23 -14.27
N GLN A 299 -0.86 -15.06 -13.96
CA GLN A 299 -1.02 -14.37 -12.69
C GLN A 299 -1.33 -12.91 -12.98
N TYR A 300 -2.46 -12.43 -12.45
CA TYR A 300 -2.89 -11.05 -12.59
C TYR A 300 -3.24 -10.46 -11.23
N TYR A 301 -2.95 -9.17 -11.08
CA TYR A 301 -3.24 -8.36 -9.92
C TYR A 301 -3.64 -6.96 -10.39
N GLU A 302 -4.77 -6.47 -9.90
CA GLU A 302 -5.17 -5.07 -10.04
C GLU A 302 -5.75 -4.51 -8.74
N THR A 303 -5.67 -3.19 -8.60
CA THR A 303 -6.46 -2.42 -7.64
C THR A 303 -7.54 -1.65 -8.39
N ILE A 304 -8.74 -1.57 -7.82
CA ILE A 304 -9.89 -0.96 -8.49
C ILE A 304 -10.28 0.31 -7.72
N CYS A 305 -10.48 1.40 -8.47
CA CYS A 305 -10.83 2.71 -7.91
C CYS A 305 -12.25 2.75 -7.32
N GLY A 306 -12.56 3.85 -6.62
CA GLY A 306 -13.87 4.03 -6.01
C GLY A 306 -14.16 5.49 -5.69
N GLY A 307 -15.07 5.73 -4.75
CA GLY A 307 -15.44 7.10 -4.37
C GLY A 307 -14.44 7.74 -3.41
N ALA A 308 -14.01 8.98 -3.70
CA ALA A 308 -13.27 9.78 -2.74
C ALA A 308 -14.19 10.42 -1.69
N GLY A 309 -13.66 10.66 -0.49
CA GLY A 309 -14.39 11.34 0.58
C GLY A 309 -14.58 12.84 0.29
N ALA A 310 -15.70 13.38 0.76
CA ALA A 310 -15.95 14.82 0.70
C ALA A 310 -15.29 15.56 1.88
N GLY A 311 -15.03 16.86 1.71
CA GLY A 311 -14.50 17.71 2.76
C GLY A 311 -15.18 19.08 2.81
N ASN A 312 -14.71 19.95 3.71
CA ASN A 312 -15.29 21.28 3.84
C ASN A 312 -14.91 22.18 2.65
N GLY A 313 -15.78 22.26 1.66
CA GLY A 313 -15.60 23.12 0.49
C GLY A 313 -15.55 22.37 -0.84
N PHE A 314 -15.61 21.04 -0.81
CA PHE A 314 -15.45 20.23 -2.01
C PHE A 314 -16.18 18.88 -1.94
N ASP A 315 -16.76 18.48 -3.07
CA ASP A 315 -17.29 17.14 -3.30
C ASP A 315 -16.13 16.13 -3.45
N GLY A 316 -16.39 14.88 -3.10
CA GLY A 316 -15.51 13.77 -3.43
C GLY A 316 -15.52 13.48 -4.94
N CYS A 317 -14.36 13.14 -5.48
CA CYS A 317 -14.22 12.74 -6.88
C CYS A 317 -14.74 11.30 -7.11
N ASP A 318 -15.44 11.10 -8.22
CA ASP A 318 -15.96 9.80 -8.66
C ASP A 318 -14.84 8.95 -9.27
N ALA A 319 -14.84 7.64 -9.00
CA ALA A 319 -14.03 6.64 -9.70
C ALA A 319 -12.50 6.92 -9.71
N VAL A 320 -11.94 7.36 -8.58
CA VAL A 320 -10.49 7.62 -8.44
C VAL A 320 -9.84 6.69 -7.41
N HIS A 321 -8.56 6.41 -7.61
CA HIS A 321 -7.74 5.79 -6.57
C HIS A 321 -7.48 6.82 -5.47
N THR A 322 -7.54 6.38 -4.22
CA THR A 322 -7.51 7.25 -3.04
C THR A 322 -6.51 6.75 -2.03
N HIS A 323 -5.89 7.69 -1.32
CA HIS A 323 -5.05 7.40 -0.16
C HIS A 323 -3.86 6.50 -0.50
N MET A 324 -3.80 5.30 0.06
CA MET A 324 -2.65 4.41 -0.06
C MET A 324 -2.54 3.72 -1.43
N THR A 325 -3.36 4.12 -2.41
CA THR A 325 -3.31 3.60 -3.78
C THR A 325 -2.69 4.62 -4.73
N ASN A 326 -1.62 4.22 -5.43
CA ASN A 326 -0.87 5.07 -6.37
C ASN A 326 -0.65 4.40 -7.74
N SER A 327 -1.49 3.42 -8.09
CA SER A 327 -1.44 2.68 -9.36
C SER A 327 -2.33 3.32 -10.43
N ARG A 328 -2.06 2.99 -11.69
CA ARG A 328 -2.99 3.17 -12.81
C ARG A 328 -3.56 1.81 -13.18
N LEU A 329 -4.80 1.80 -13.67
CA LEU A 329 -5.42 0.58 -14.20
C LEU A 329 -4.80 0.22 -15.56
N THR A 330 -4.78 -1.08 -15.85
CA THR A 330 -4.38 -1.59 -17.16
C THR A 330 -5.51 -1.36 -18.16
N ASP A 331 -5.19 -0.85 -19.35
CA ASP A 331 -6.18 -0.66 -20.39
C ASP A 331 -6.88 -2.00 -20.74
N PRO A 332 -8.21 -2.00 -20.96
CA PRO A 332 -8.95 -3.22 -21.28
C PRO A 332 -8.34 -4.02 -22.43
N GLU A 333 -7.93 -3.36 -23.52
CA GLU A 333 -7.32 -4.02 -24.68
C GLU A 333 -6.02 -4.75 -24.33
N VAL A 334 -5.20 -4.17 -23.43
CA VAL A 334 -3.95 -4.78 -22.98
C VAL A 334 -4.24 -5.97 -22.06
N LEU A 335 -5.23 -5.84 -21.18
CA LEU A 335 -5.67 -6.92 -20.29
C LEU A 335 -6.19 -8.11 -21.10
N GLU A 336 -7.13 -7.89 -22.02
CA GLU A 336 -7.75 -8.93 -22.84
C GLU A 336 -6.77 -9.59 -23.83
N TRP A 337 -5.74 -8.85 -24.24
CA TRP A 337 -4.69 -9.41 -25.10
C TRP A 337 -3.74 -10.34 -24.32
N ARG A 338 -3.42 -10.00 -23.07
CA ARG A 338 -2.44 -10.75 -22.26
C ARG A 338 -3.06 -11.89 -21.47
N TYR A 339 -4.33 -11.76 -21.12
CA TYR A 339 -5.04 -12.67 -20.24
C TYR A 339 -6.34 -13.13 -20.89
N PRO A 340 -6.75 -14.38 -20.66
CA PRO A 340 -7.95 -14.97 -21.24
C PRO A 340 -9.21 -14.54 -20.47
N VAL A 341 -9.44 -13.24 -20.45
CA VAL A 341 -10.57 -12.60 -19.82
C VAL A 341 -11.13 -11.54 -20.76
N ARG A 342 -12.36 -11.10 -20.50
CA ARG A 342 -12.99 -9.97 -21.19
C ARG A 342 -13.53 -8.98 -20.19
N VAL A 343 -13.25 -7.69 -20.42
CA VAL A 343 -13.84 -6.59 -19.67
C VAL A 343 -15.23 -6.32 -20.21
N GLU A 344 -16.25 -6.80 -19.50
CA GLU A 344 -17.66 -6.60 -19.88
C GLU A 344 -18.19 -5.24 -19.42
N SER A 345 -17.68 -4.73 -18.29
CA SER A 345 -18.05 -3.43 -17.77
C SER A 345 -16.93 -2.81 -16.96
N PHE A 346 -16.75 -1.50 -17.14
CA PHE A 346 -16.05 -0.63 -16.22
C PHE A 346 -16.69 0.75 -16.24
N ALA A 347 -17.60 1.01 -15.30
CA ALA A 347 -18.45 2.20 -15.32
C ALA A 347 -18.61 2.81 -13.92
N ILE A 348 -18.93 4.10 -13.84
CA ILE A 348 -19.26 4.77 -12.57
C ILE A 348 -20.53 4.14 -11.97
N ARG A 349 -20.47 3.76 -10.71
CA ARG A 349 -21.60 3.27 -9.92
C ARG A 349 -22.39 4.45 -9.37
N GLN A 350 -23.35 4.91 -10.17
CA GLN A 350 -24.17 6.08 -9.85
C GLN A 350 -24.83 5.98 -8.47
N ASP A 351 -24.98 7.12 -7.80
CA ASP A 351 -25.64 7.29 -6.51
C ASP A 351 -25.06 6.42 -5.38
N SER A 352 -23.77 6.07 -5.47
CA SER A 352 -23.05 5.36 -4.40
C SER A 352 -22.37 6.28 -3.41
N GLY A 353 -22.11 7.54 -3.77
CA GLY A 353 -21.54 8.54 -2.88
C GLY A 353 -22.50 9.00 -1.77
N GLY A 354 -21.95 9.21 -0.58
CA GLY A 354 -22.69 9.69 0.59
C GLY A 354 -23.20 11.12 0.40
N ARG A 355 -24.44 11.38 0.84
CA ARG A 355 -25.07 12.70 0.71
C ARG A 355 -24.58 13.65 1.80
N GLY A 356 -24.45 14.93 1.47
CA GLY A 356 -24.15 16.00 2.43
C GLY A 356 -24.37 17.36 1.80
N LYS A 357 -23.89 18.41 2.46
CA LYS A 357 -23.66 19.71 1.79
C LYS A 357 -22.70 19.52 0.61
N TRP A 358 -21.65 18.72 0.85
CA TRP A 358 -20.76 18.20 -0.18
C TRP A 358 -20.95 16.68 -0.29
N ARG A 359 -21.09 16.18 -1.51
CA ARG A 359 -21.33 14.75 -1.76
C ARG A 359 -20.02 13.99 -1.78
N GLY A 360 -20.02 12.76 -1.25
CA GLY A 360 -18.94 11.81 -1.51
C GLY A 360 -18.94 11.37 -2.98
N GLY A 361 -17.78 10.93 -3.45
CA GLY A 361 -17.62 10.42 -4.81
C GLY A 361 -18.31 9.07 -5.00
N ASN A 362 -18.70 8.79 -6.23
CA ASN A 362 -19.23 7.50 -6.64
C ASN A 362 -18.11 6.46 -6.84
N GLY A 363 -18.40 5.21 -6.49
CA GLY A 363 -17.59 4.05 -6.82
C GLY A 363 -17.71 3.64 -8.29
N VAL A 364 -17.28 2.43 -8.61
CA VAL A 364 -17.34 1.84 -9.96
C VAL A 364 -17.97 0.44 -9.94
N VAL A 365 -18.45 0.01 -11.10
CA VAL A 365 -18.78 -1.38 -11.40
C VAL A 365 -17.72 -1.90 -12.34
N ARG A 366 -16.96 -2.91 -11.89
CA ARG A 366 -15.94 -3.63 -12.66
C ARG A 366 -16.42 -5.06 -12.87
N ALA A 367 -16.56 -5.49 -14.11
CA ALA A 367 -17.05 -6.83 -14.43
C ALA A 367 -16.14 -7.52 -15.45
N ILE A 368 -15.59 -8.68 -15.07
CA ILE A 368 -14.61 -9.42 -15.85
C ILE A 368 -15.13 -10.83 -16.10
N ARG A 369 -15.30 -11.19 -17.38
CA ARG A 369 -15.67 -12.54 -17.80
C ARG A 369 -14.43 -13.38 -18.02
N PHE A 370 -14.41 -14.59 -17.48
CA PHE A 370 -13.32 -15.56 -17.65
C PHE A 370 -13.55 -16.39 -18.91
N LEU A 371 -12.49 -16.62 -19.69
CA LEU A 371 -12.56 -17.40 -20.93
C LEU A 371 -11.93 -18.80 -20.79
N GLU A 372 -11.23 -19.05 -19.68
CA GLU A 372 -10.73 -20.37 -19.26
C GLU A 372 -10.78 -20.50 -17.73
N PRO A 373 -10.70 -21.73 -17.19
CA PRO A 373 -10.73 -21.96 -15.75
C PRO A 373 -9.58 -21.28 -15.00
N MET A 374 -9.91 -20.60 -13.91
CA MET A 374 -8.97 -19.86 -13.05
C MET A 374 -9.47 -19.78 -11.62
N THR A 375 -8.54 -19.56 -10.69
CA THR A 375 -8.86 -19.12 -9.33
C THR A 375 -8.91 -17.59 -9.32
N ALA A 376 -10.01 -17.02 -8.86
CA ALA A 376 -10.15 -15.58 -8.61
C ALA A 376 -10.19 -15.32 -7.09
N ALA A 377 -9.59 -14.21 -6.68
CA ALA A 377 -9.54 -13.79 -5.30
C ALA A 377 -9.74 -12.27 -5.17
N ILE A 378 -10.37 -11.87 -4.08
CA ILE A 378 -10.60 -10.47 -3.73
C ILE A 378 -10.18 -10.27 -2.27
N LEU A 379 -9.30 -9.29 -2.04
CA LEU A 379 -9.07 -8.71 -0.71
C LEU A 379 -9.70 -7.32 -0.71
N SER A 380 -10.79 -7.15 0.04
CA SER A 380 -11.47 -5.87 0.10
C SER A 380 -12.24 -5.65 1.40
N ASN A 381 -12.30 -4.39 1.84
CA ASN A 381 -13.07 -3.94 3.00
C ASN A 381 -14.30 -3.12 2.56
N ARG A 382 -15.07 -2.57 3.51
CA ARG A 382 -16.25 -1.71 3.25
C ARG A 382 -17.39 -2.41 2.48
N ARG A 383 -17.57 -3.72 2.68
CA ARG A 383 -18.72 -4.51 2.24
C ARG A 383 -19.75 -4.67 3.37
N ARG A 384 -19.32 -4.58 4.63
CA ARG A 384 -20.18 -4.59 5.83
C ARG A 384 -20.26 -3.22 6.47
N ILE A 385 -19.12 -2.57 6.70
CA ILE A 385 -19.04 -1.25 7.32
C ILE A 385 -18.97 -0.17 6.25
N ALA A 386 -20.00 0.68 6.18
CA ALA A 386 -20.06 1.76 5.20
C ALA A 386 -18.94 2.82 5.42
N PRO A 387 -18.40 3.42 4.34
CA PRO A 387 -17.54 4.60 4.43
C PRO A 387 -18.26 5.76 5.13
N HIS A 388 -17.77 6.18 6.30
CA HIS A 388 -18.46 7.15 7.14
C HIS A 388 -18.46 8.56 6.52
N GLY A 389 -19.57 9.27 6.68
CA GLY A 389 -19.62 10.72 6.43
C GLY A 389 -19.04 11.50 7.61
N LEU A 390 -18.88 12.81 7.44
CA LEU A 390 -18.29 13.70 8.45
C LEU A 390 -19.11 14.98 8.61
N ALA A 391 -19.07 15.58 9.81
CA ALA A 391 -19.76 16.83 10.13
C ALA A 391 -21.27 16.85 9.75
N GLY A 392 -21.96 15.71 9.94
CA GLY A 392 -23.38 15.54 9.59
C GLY A 392 -23.66 15.05 8.17
N GLY A 393 -22.62 14.78 7.36
CA GLY A 393 -22.75 14.07 6.10
C GLY A 393 -23.10 12.59 6.29
N MET A 394 -23.83 12.03 5.32
CA MET A 394 -24.21 10.62 5.29
C MET A 394 -23.07 9.73 4.78
N ALA A 395 -23.08 8.47 5.21
CA ALA A 395 -22.16 7.45 4.73
C ALA A 395 -22.34 7.16 3.22
N GLY A 396 -21.26 6.74 2.57
CA GLY A 396 -21.31 6.17 1.22
C GLY A 396 -21.89 4.76 1.22
N ASN A 397 -22.33 4.28 0.06
CA ASN A 397 -22.82 2.92 -0.08
C ASN A 397 -21.67 1.91 0.05
N PRO A 398 -21.85 0.81 0.81
CA PRO A 398 -20.92 -0.31 0.80
C PRO A 398 -20.69 -0.87 -0.61
N GLY A 399 -19.52 -1.49 -0.79
CA GLY A 399 -19.20 -2.28 -1.97
C GLY A 399 -19.88 -3.65 -1.94
N ARG A 400 -19.86 -4.36 -3.07
CA ARG A 400 -20.41 -5.71 -3.22
C ARG A 400 -19.54 -6.51 -4.19
N ASN A 401 -19.36 -7.79 -3.88
CA ASN A 401 -18.66 -8.74 -4.73
C ASN A 401 -19.61 -9.89 -5.04
N TYR A 402 -19.67 -10.35 -6.29
CA TYR A 402 -20.46 -11.53 -6.66
C TYR A 402 -19.98 -12.13 -7.98
N VAL A 403 -20.29 -13.41 -8.17
CA VAL A 403 -20.06 -14.11 -9.44
C VAL A 403 -21.41 -14.33 -10.13
N VAL A 404 -21.46 -13.99 -11.42
CA VAL A 404 -22.54 -14.43 -12.32
C VAL A 404 -22.01 -15.66 -13.06
N ARG A 405 -22.56 -16.82 -12.75
CA ARG A 405 -22.19 -18.09 -13.36
C ARG A 405 -22.68 -18.17 -14.80
N ALA A 406 -22.05 -19.01 -15.62
CA ALA A 406 -22.42 -19.18 -17.03
C ALA A 406 -23.88 -19.62 -17.25
N ASP A 407 -24.51 -20.27 -16.25
CA ASP A 407 -25.93 -20.66 -16.26
C ASP A 407 -26.89 -19.51 -15.86
N GLY A 408 -26.36 -18.33 -15.54
CA GLY A 408 -27.09 -17.15 -15.12
C GLY A 408 -27.34 -17.04 -13.60
N THR A 409 -26.94 -18.04 -12.81
CA THR A 409 -27.04 -17.96 -11.35
C THR A 409 -26.07 -16.91 -10.78
N THR A 410 -26.46 -16.25 -9.70
CA THR A 410 -25.62 -15.26 -9.01
C THR A 410 -25.23 -15.75 -7.63
N GLU A 411 -23.92 -15.78 -7.37
CA GLU A 411 -23.33 -16.15 -6.09
C GLU A 411 -22.75 -14.91 -5.42
N ALA A 412 -23.33 -14.51 -4.29
CA ALA A 412 -22.81 -13.39 -3.50
C ALA A 412 -21.54 -13.79 -2.74
N LEU A 413 -20.53 -12.93 -2.76
CA LEU A 413 -19.26 -13.14 -2.09
C LEU A 413 -19.06 -12.12 -0.94
N PRO A 414 -18.37 -12.51 0.14
CA PRO A 414 -17.95 -11.57 1.18
C PRO A 414 -16.88 -10.58 0.66
N GLY A 415 -16.46 -9.63 1.52
CA GLY A 415 -15.41 -8.66 1.21
C GLY A 415 -14.07 -9.32 0.85
N THR A 416 -13.73 -10.40 1.55
CA THR A 416 -12.55 -11.20 1.28
C THR A 416 -12.97 -12.61 0.86
N ALA A 417 -12.64 -13.02 -0.35
CA ALA A 417 -13.10 -14.30 -0.91
C ALA A 417 -12.11 -14.88 -1.92
N GLN A 418 -12.15 -16.21 -2.06
CA GLN A 418 -11.53 -16.95 -3.14
C GLN A 418 -12.61 -17.83 -3.79
N VAL A 419 -12.62 -17.90 -5.12
CA VAL A 419 -13.61 -18.66 -5.89
C VAL A 419 -12.99 -19.23 -7.15
N GLU A 420 -13.39 -20.46 -7.49
CA GLU A 420 -13.06 -21.06 -8.78
C GLU A 420 -14.01 -20.55 -9.85
N MET A 421 -13.43 -20.06 -10.94
CA MET A 421 -14.13 -19.50 -12.10
C MET A 421 -14.08 -20.51 -13.24
N ALA A 422 -15.22 -20.81 -13.84
CA ALA A 422 -15.29 -21.55 -15.09
C ALA A 422 -15.26 -20.60 -16.30
N ALA A 423 -14.95 -21.15 -17.48
CA ALA A 423 -15.11 -20.39 -18.72
C ALA A 423 -16.58 -19.95 -18.89
N GLY A 424 -16.78 -18.65 -19.13
CA GLY A 424 -18.10 -18.03 -19.25
C GLY A 424 -18.59 -17.34 -17.98
N ASP A 425 -18.04 -17.68 -16.80
CA ASP A 425 -18.35 -17.01 -15.53
C ASP A 425 -17.85 -15.57 -15.53
N GLN A 426 -18.53 -14.70 -14.78
CA GLN A 426 -18.20 -13.28 -14.65
C GLN A 426 -18.04 -12.90 -13.18
N PHE A 427 -16.88 -12.36 -12.83
CA PHE A 427 -16.66 -11.75 -11.52
C PHE A 427 -17.05 -10.28 -11.56
N VAL A 428 -17.91 -9.83 -10.64
CA VAL A 428 -18.40 -8.45 -10.57
C VAL A 428 -18.05 -7.82 -9.24
N ILE A 429 -17.46 -6.64 -9.31
CA ILE A 429 -17.07 -5.81 -8.18
C ILE A 429 -17.79 -4.47 -8.31
N GLU A 430 -18.69 -4.20 -7.37
CA GLU A 430 -19.21 -2.86 -7.12
C GLU A 430 -18.37 -2.24 -6.01
N THR A 431 -17.54 -1.24 -6.31
CA THR A 431 -16.71 -0.60 -5.29
C THR A 431 -17.52 0.37 -4.43
N PRO A 432 -17.07 0.65 -3.19
CA PRO A 432 -17.76 1.59 -2.31
C PRO A 432 -17.72 3.03 -2.85
N GLY A 433 -18.73 3.82 -2.48
CA GLY A 433 -18.66 5.27 -2.62
C GLY A 433 -17.87 5.93 -1.48
N GLY A 434 -17.64 7.24 -1.56
CA GLY A 434 -17.07 8.02 -0.46
C GLY A 434 -18.15 8.57 0.47
N GLY A 435 -17.79 8.94 1.70
CA GLY A 435 -18.67 9.62 2.65
C GLY A 435 -18.92 11.08 2.27
N GLY A 436 -20.12 11.58 2.59
CA GLY A 436 -20.49 12.99 2.42
C GLY A 436 -19.98 13.86 3.56
N TYR A 437 -20.01 15.19 3.35
CA TYR A 437 -19.59 16.19 4.35
C TYR A 437 -20.66 17.25 4.57
N GLY A 438 -20.95 17.56 5.84
CA GLY A 438 -21.87 18.62 6.22
C GLY A 438 -23.35 18.22 6.11
N GLU A 439 -24.20 18.77 6.97
CA GLU A 439 -25.65 18.63 6.86
C GLU A 439 -26.18 19.30 5.59
N LYS A 440 -27.04 18.58 4.86
CA LYS A 440 -27.76 19.13 3.72
C LYS A 440 -28.95 19.93 4.27
N ARG A 441 -28.91 21.26 4.10
CA ARG A 441 -30.03 22.15 4.46
C ARG A 441 -31.25 21.92 3.58
#